data_AF-A0A435B200-F1
#
_entry.id   AF-A0A435B200-F1
#
_cell.length_a   1.000
_cell.length_b   1.000
_cell.length_c   1.000
_cell.angle_alpha   90.00
_cell.angle_beta   90.00
_cell.angle_gamma   90.00
#
_symmetry.space_group_name_H-M   'P 1'
#
loop_
_entity.id
_entity.type
_entity.pdbx_description
1 polymer ?
#
loop_
_entity_poly.entity_id
_entity_poly.type
_entity_poly.pdbx_seq_one_letter_code
_entity_poly.pdbx_strand_id
1 'polypeptide(L)'
;MTAPFFDPFALGDDPFAHFAEMRALGGIARGAAPYPQLADAHYVFSHELVSRVLKHPALLQAPPGRYEEVRRKLVDQAPMALLSRSVMLADPPQHGGLRRPVAGFLSRPTVEALTQGLRALSRELVDRAMADGRIDAVAGLAVPVSFWLLQEIMGIEIEDPWALKSVTSRMAGAFDLRTDQPPAASAAAYGECRAFVE
;
A
#
# COMPACT_ATOMS: atom_id res chain seq x y z
N MET A 1 -12.23 -24.24 20.73
CA MET A 1 -11.03 -23.42 21.04
C MET A 1 -11.33 -21.99 20.63
N THR A 2 -11.16 -21.03 21.54
CA THR A 2 -11.37 -19.61 21.25
C THR A 2 -10.22 -19.12 20.38
N ALA A 3 -10.51 -18.41 19.28
CA ALA A 3 -9.46 -17.86 18.43
C ALA A 3 -8.56 -16.89 19.23
N PRO A 4 -7.24 -16.87 19.00
CA PRO A 4 -6.33 -15.95 19.68
C PRO A 4 -6.72 -14.49 19.39
N PHE A 5 -6.39 -13.59 20.32
CA PHE A 5 -6.57 -12.15 20.15
C PHE A 5 -5.33 -11.54 19.49
N PHE A 6 -5.52 -10.64 18.51
CA PHE A 6 -4.45 -9.92 17.83
C PHE A 6 -4.70 -8.41 17.84
N ASP A 7 -3.68 -7.63 18.19
CA ASP A 7 -3.73 -6.18 18.10
C ASP A 7 -2.65 -5.67 17.15
N PRO A 8 -3.00 -5.21 15.92
CA PRO A 8 -2.03 -4.68 14.97
C PRO A 8 -1.37 -3.38 15.43
N PHE A 9 -1.93 -2.70 16.45
CA PHE A 9 -1.45 -1.41 16.95
C PHE A 9 -0.45 -1.55 18.10
N ALA A 10 -0.35 -2.75 18.68
CA ALA A 10 0.61 -3.08 19.73
C ALA A 10 1.93 -3.68 19.17
N LEU A 11 2.09 -3.75 17.84
CA LEU A 11 3.30 -4.31 17.22
C LEU A 11 4.50 -3.36 17.35
N GLY A 12 5.64 -3.90 17.75
CA GLY A 12 6.93 -3.21 17.69
C GLY A 12 7.61 -3.36 16.32
N ASP A 13 8.89 -2.96 16.25
CA ASP A 13 9.68 -2.93 15.01
C ASP A 13 9.95 -4.31 14.41
N ASP A 14 9.93 -5.37 15.23
CA ASP A 14 10.05 -6.77 14.79
C ASP A 14 8.76 -7.56 15.11
N PRO A 15 7.78 -7.58 14.18
CA PRO A 15 6.53 -8.30 14.37
C PRO A 15 6.63 -9.79 13.98
N PHE A 16 7.76 -10.26 13.44
CA PHE A 16 7.81 -11.55 12.76
C PHE A 16 7.68 -12.75 13.70
N ALA A 17 8.24 -12.63 14.92
CA ALA A 17 8.07 -13.64 15.96
C ALA A 17 6.60 -13.83 16.35
N HIS A 18 5.88 -12.72 16.52
CA HIS A 18 4.45 -12.75 16.86
C HIS A 18 3.62 -13.34 15.71
N PHE A 19 3.93 -12.99 14.45
CA PHE A 19 3.27 -13.63 13.30
C PHE A 19 3.55 -15.14 13.23
N ALA A 20 4.73 -15.59 13.66
CA ALA A 20 5.06 -17.02 13.72
C ALA A 20 4.22 -17.75 14.78
N GLU A 21 4.04 -17.14 15.95
CA GLU A 21 3.15 -17.64 16.99
C GLU A 21 1.70 -17.72 16.49
N MET A 22 1.18 -16.67 15.86
CA MET A 22 -0.19 -16.68 15.32
C MET A 22 -0.39 -17.78 14.26
N ARG A 23 0.63 -18.06 13.44
CA ARG A 23 0.62 -19.21 12.51
C ARG A 23 0.56 -20.55 13.26
N ALA A 24 1.36 -20.72 14.31
CA ALA A 24 1.39 -21.94 15.12
C ALA A 24 0.06 -22.20 15.84
N LEU A 25 -0.67 -21.15 16.21
CA LEU A 25 -1.99 -21.21 16.85
C LEU A 25 -3.15 -21.43 15.85
N GLY A 26 -2.87 -21.81 14.61
CA GLY A 26 -3.87 -22.11 13.57
C GLY A 26 -4.03 -21.03 12.51
N GLY A 27 -3.29 -19.92 12.59
CA GLY A 27 -3.16 -18.94 11.51
C GLY A 27 -4.34 -18.00 11.33
N ILE A 28 -5.36 -18.06 12.18
CA ILE A 28 -6.51 -17.15 12.21
C ILE A 28 -6.64 -16.58 13.63
N ALA A 29 -6.72 -15.26 13.75
CA ALA A 29 -6.97 -14.55 15.01
C ALA A 29 -8.18 -13.62 14.87
N ARG A 30 -8.88 -13.37 15.98
CA ARG A 30 -9.79 -12.22 16.12
C ARG A 30 -9.00 -11.09 16.76
N GLY A 31 -9.34 -9.83 16.51
CA GLY A 31 -8.47 -8.75 16.96
C GLY A 31 -9.11 -7.38 16.99
N ALA A 32 -8.35 -6.40 17.49
CA ALA A 32 -8.76 -5.00 17.49
C ALA A 32 -9.11 -4.57 16.06
N ALA A 33 -10.29 -4.02 15.84
CA ALA A 33 -10.67 -3.57 14.50
C ALA A 33 -9.86 -2.34 14.09
N PRO A 34 -9.54 -2.18 12.78
CA PRO A 34 -8.82 -1.01 12.30
C PRO A 34 -9.63 0.29 12.45
N TYR A 35 -10.95 0.18 12.62
CA TYR A 35 -11.84 1.32 12.82
C TYR A 35 -12.48 1.24 14.20
N PRO A 36 -12.41 2.31 15.03
CA PRO A 36 -13.01 2.32 16.38
C PRO A 36 -14.51 2.03 16.40
N GLN A 37 -15.21 2.26 15.28
CA GLN A 37 -16.65 2.02 15.16
C GLN A 37 -17.00 0.53 14.94
N LEU A 38 -16.00 -0.34 14.78
CA LEU A 38 -16.16 -1.77 14.60
C LEU A 38 -15.69 -2.53 15.84
N ALA A 39 -16.37 -3.63 16.15
CA ALA A 39 -16.10 -4.38 17.38
C ALA A 39 -14.78 -5.19 17.29
N ASP A 40 -14.55 -5.86 16.17
CA ASP A 40 -13.35 -6.65 15.93
C ASP A 40 -13.08 -6.85 14.44
N ALA A 41 -11.91 -7.41 14.14
CA ALA A 41 -11.51 -7.86 12.81
C ALA A 41 -10.92 -9.28 12.87
N HIS A 42 -10.89 -9.95 11.73
CA HIS A 42 -10.21 -11.24 11.58
C HIS A 42 -8.87 -11.04 10.86
N TYR A 43 -7.84 -11.71 11.37
CA TYR A 43 -6.47 -11.65 10.86
C TYR A 43 -6.01 -13.03 10.44
N VAL A 44 -5.29 -13.09 9.30
CA VAL A 44 -4.78 -14.34 8.72
C VAL A 44 -3.27 -14.28 8.54
N PHE A 45 -2.55 -15.31 8.98
CA PHE A 45 -1.08 -15.23 9.15
C PHE A 45 -0.28 -16.20 8.29
N SER A 46 -0.92 -17.10 7.54
CA SER A 46 -0.23 -18.03 6.63
C SER A 46 -0.42 -17.63 5.18
N HIS A 47 0.59 -17.89 4.35
CA HIS A 47 0.51 -17.66 2.91
C HIS A 47 -0.72 -18.35 2.28
N GLU A 48 -1.02 -19.59 2.70
CA GLU A 48 -2.19 -20.33 2.21
C GLU A 48 -3.50 -19.60 2.54
N LEU A 49 -3.70 -19.19 3.80
CA LEU A 49 -4.92 -18.51 4.24
C LEU A 49 -5.05 -17.13 3.59
N VAL A 50 -3.97 -16.35 3.54
CA VAL A 50 -3.93 -15.04 2.88
C VAL A 50 -4.30 -15.20 1.40
N SER A 51 -3.68 -16.14 0.69
CA SER A 51 -3.97 -16.38 -0.74
C SER A 51 -5.42 -16.79 -0.96
N ARG A 52 -5.99 -17.62 -0.08
CA ARG A 52 -7.39 -18.04 -0.14
C ARG A 52 -8.33 -16.86 0.10
N VAL A 53 -8.08 -16.07 1.14
CA VAL A 53 -8.88 -14.89 1.51
C VAL A 53 -8.88 -13.84 0.40
N LEU A 54 -7.70 -13.47 -0.12
CA LEU A 54 -7.57 -12.45 -1.18
C LEU A 54 -8.24 -12.85 -2.51
N LYS A 55 -8.53 -14.13 -2.70
CA LYS A 55 -9.20 -14.66 -3.90
C LYS A 55 -10.68 -14.99 -3.66
N HIS A 56 -11.15 -14.88 -2.42
CA HIS A 56 -12.49 -15.33 -2.07
C HIS A 56 -13.54 -14.31 -2.53
N PRO A 57 -14.51 -14.66 -3.40
CA PRO A 57 -15.42 -13.69 -4.01
C PRO A 57 -16.38 -13.04 -3.01
N ALA A 58 -16.62 -13.65 -1.85
CA ALA A 58 -17.46 -13.08 -0.80
C ALA A 58 -16.71 -12.10 0.13
N LEU A 59 -15.37 -12.03 0.06
CA LEU A 59 -14.57 -11.13 0.88
C LEU A 59 -14.29 -9.86 0.08
N LEU A 60 -15.30 -9.00 0.08
CA LEU A 60 -15.32 -7.74 -0.63
C LEU A 60 -14.50 -6.66 0.10
N GLN A 61 -14.04 -5.65 -0.64
CA GLN A 61 -13.46 -4.43 -0.07
C GLN A 61 -14.49 -3.62 0.73
N ALA A 62 -15.76 -3.62 0.32
CA ALA A 62 -16.85 -2.93 0.99
C ALA A 62 -18.13 -3.80 1.03
N PRO A 63 -18.14 -4.91 1.80
CA PRO A 63 -19.31 -5.76 1.92
C PRO A 63 -20.50 -4.97 2.52
N PRO A 64 -21.73 -5.17 2.02
CA PRO A 64 -22.90 -4.46 2.53
C PRO A 64 -23.07 -4.60 4.04
N GLY A 65 -23.41 -3.49 4.70
CA GLY A 65 -23.71 -3.44 6.14
C GLY A 65 -22.83 -2.46 6.92
N ARG A 66 -22.63 -2.74 8.21
CA ARG A 66 -21.95 -1.81 9.14
C ARG A 66 -20.54 -1.41 8.67
N TYR A 67 -19.78 -2.34 8.10
CA TYR A 67 -18.43 -2.04 7.60
C TYR A 67 -18.48 -1.04 6.44
N GLU A 68 -19.40 -1.23 5.49
CA GLU A 68 -19.61 -0.29 4.38
C GLU A 68 -19.97 1.11 4.88
N GLU A 69 -20.88 1.23 5.84
CA GLU A 69 -21.28 2.53 6.42
C GLU A 69 -20.13 3.26 7.10
N VAL A 70 -19.33 2.54 7.90
CA VAL A 70 -18.15 3.09 8.58
C VAL A 70 -17.11 3.53 7.55
N ARG A 71 -16.82 2.67 6.57
CA ARG A 71 -15.85 2.94 5.51
C ARG A 71 -16.28 4.14 4.66
N ARG A 72 -17.55 4.24 4.26
CA ARG A 72 -18.08 5.31 3.42
C ARG A 72 -17.82 6.69 4.01
N LYS A 73 -18.07 6.86 5.32
CA LYS A 73 -17.81 8.12 6.03
C LYS A 73 -16.33 8.52 6.02
N LEU A 74 -15.42 7.55 5.98
CA LEU A 74 -13.98 7.81 5.90
C LEU A 74 -13.54 8.10 4.46
N VAL A 75 -14.01 7.30 3.50
CA VAL A 75 -13.60 7.44 2.10
C VAL A 75 -14.24 8.61 1.37
N ASP A 76 -15.33 9.18 1.88
CA ASP A 76 -15.96 10.39 1.33
C ASP A 76 -15.29 11.68 1.82
N GLN A 77 -14.35 11.60 2.77
CA GLN A 77 -13.54 12.74 3.17
C GLN A 77 -12.39 12.92 2.18
N ALA A 78 -12.19 14.13 1.65
CA ALA A 78 -10.95 14.45 0.94
C ALA A 78 -9.78 14.26 1.92
N PRO A 79 -8.68 13.56 1.55
CA PRO A 79 -8.32 13.10 0.21
C PRO A 79 -8.63 11.64 -0.12
N MET A 80 -9.22 10.87 0.82
CA MET A 80 -9.63 9.49 0.58
C MET A 80 -10.65 9.36 -0.56
N ALA A 81 -11.40 10.44 -0.83
CA ALA A 81 -12.36 10.52 -1.93
C ALA A 81 -11.74 10.31 -3.33
N LEU A 82 -10.44 10.57 -3.51
CA LEU A 82 -9.74 10.22 -4.74
C LEU A 82 -9.50 8.72 -4.85
N LEU A 83 -8.99 8.11 -3.77
CA LEU A 83 -8.73 6.68 -3.74
C LEU A 83 -10.01 5.86 -3.80
N SER A 84 -11.12 6.37 -3.27
CA SER A 84 -12.42 5.68 -3.30
C SER A 84 -12.91 5.43 -4.72
N ARG A 85 -12.44 6.23 -5.68
CA ARG A 85 -12.71 6.09 -7.13
C ARG A 85 -11.65 5.28 -7.87
N SER A 86 -10.61 4.81 -7.18
CA SER A 86 -9.51 4.05 -7.78
C SER A 86 -9.81 2.55 -7.82
N VAL A 87 -9.04 1.82 -8.65
CA VAL A 87 -9.08 0.35 -8.71
C VAL A 87 -8.80 -0.31 -7.36
N MET A 88 -8.06 0.35 -6.45
CA MET A 88 -7.69 -0.24 -5.15
C MET A 88 -8.87 -0.42 -4.20
N LEU A 89 -9.89 0.44 -4.30
CA LEU A 89 -11.00 0.51 -3.34
C LEU A 89 -12.35 0.10 -3.94
N ALA A 90 -12.34 -0.53 -5.12
CA ALA A 90 -13.53 -1.00 -5.84
C ALA A 90 -13.68 -2.53 -5.77
N ASP A 91 -14.93 -2.99 -5.73
CA ASP A 91 -15.31 -4.41 -5.85
C ASP A 91 -15.80 -4.75 -7.28
N PRO A 92 -15.92 -6.04 -7.65
CA PRO A 92 -16.61 -6.43 -8.88
C PRO A 92 -18.08 -5.95 -8.89
N PRO A 93 -18.63 -5.53 -10.06
CA PRO A 93 -17.99 -5.51 -11.37
C PRO A 93 -17.17 -4.24 -11.65
N GLN A 94 -17.27 -3.18 -10.83
CA GLN A 94 -16.61 -1.90 -11.09
C GLN A 94 -15.09 -2.04 -11.18
N HIS A 95 -14.49 -2.85 -10.30
CA HIS A 95 -13.06 -3.15 -10.30
C HIS A 95 -12.55 -3.63 -11.68
N GLY A 96 -13.30 -4.49 -12.36
CA GLY A 96 -12.91 -5.01 -13.68
C GLY A 96 -12.86 -3.91 -14.75
N GLY A 97 -13.81 -2.98 -14.70
CA GLY A 97 -13.84 -1.80 -15.58
C GLY A 97 -12.65 -0.88 -15.33
N LEU A 98 -12.36 -0.57 -14.07
CA LEU A 98 -11.24 0.31 -13.66
C LEU A 98 -9.87 -0.30 -13.95
N ARG A 99 -9.72 -1.62 -13.81
CA ARG A 99 -8.44 -2.32 -14.05
C ARG A 99 -8.10 -2.44 -15.54
N ARG A 100 -9.10 -2.53 -16.41
CA ARG A 100 -8.91 -2.85 -17.83
C ARG A 100 -8.00 -1.86 -18.58
N PRO A 101 -8.13 -0.52 -18.43
CA PRO A 101 -7.21 0.43 -19.08
C PRO A 101 -5.77 0.29 -18.61
N VAL A 102 -5.55 -0.02 -17.32
CA VAL A 102 -4.22 -0.12 -16.71
C VAL A 102 -3.50 -1.41 -17.13
N ALA A 103 -4.23 -2.49 -17.36
CA ALA A 103 -3.66 -3.80 -17.66
C ALA A 103 -2.73 -3.80 -18.90
N GLY A 104 -2.97 -2.93 -19.89
CA GLY A 104 -2.13 -2.81 -21.08
C GLY A 104 -0.72 -2.29 -20.77
N PHE A 105 -0.58 -1.38 -19.82
CA PHE A 105 0.72 -0.83 -19.37
C PHE A 105 1.56 -1.85 -18.61
N LEU A 106 0.96 -2.97 -18.20
CA LEU A 106 1.63 -4.08 -17.51
C LEU A 106 1.62 -5.35 -18.35
N SER A 107 1.54 -5.20 -19.69
CA SER A 107 1.63 -6.32 -20.61
C SER A 107 3.00 -6.98 -20.55
N ARG A 108 3.08 -8.25 -20.96
CA ARG A 108 4.35 -9.00 -20.96
C ARG A 108 5.47 -8.27 -21.74
N PRO A 109 5.27 -7.79 -22.98
CA PRO A 109 6.31 -7.03 -23.67
C PRO A 109 6.75 -5.77 -22.92
N THR A 110 5.80 -5.04 -22.32
CA THR A 110 6.10 -3.84 -21.52
C THR A 110 6.96 -4.18 -20.30
N VAL A 111 6.57 -5.22 -19.55
CA VAL A 111 7.32 -5.68 -18.37
C VAL A 111 8.72 -6.17 -18.74
N GLU A 112 8.87 -6.88 -19.87
CA GLU A 112 10.16 -7.33 -20.37
C GLU A 112 11.09 -6.13 -20.71
N ALA A 113 10.57 -5.10 -21.38
CA ALA A 113 11.32 -3.88 -21.66
C ALA A 113 11.72 -3.11 -20.38
N LEU A 114 10.78 -2.91 -19.45
CA LEU A 114 11.04 -2.27 -18.15
C LEU A 114 12.11 -3.04 -17.36
N THR A 115 12.06 -4.37 -17.39
CA THR A 115 13.05 -5.24 -16.71
C THR A 115 14.45 -5.07 -17.29
N GLN A 116 14.57 -4.92 -18.62
CA GLN A 116 15.86 -4.68 -19.26
C GLN A 116 16.44 -3.31 -18.86
N GLY A 117 15.62 -2.26 -18.89
CA GLY A 117 16.03 -0.91 -18.46
C GLY A 117 16.44 -0.87 -16.99
N LEU A 118 15.64 -1.48 -16.10
CA LEU A 118 15.99 -1.62 -14.69
C LEU A 118 17.31 -2.34 -14.47
N ARG A 119 17.58 -3.41 -15.24
CA ARG A 119 18.83 -4.16 -15.14
C ARG A 119 20.03 -3.32 -15.57
N ALA A 120 19.88 -2.53 -16.64
CA ALA A 120 20.93 -1.62 -17.10
C ALA A 120 21.22 -0.53 -16.05
N LEU A 121 20.18 0.16 -15.56
CA LEU A 121 20.30 1.16 -14.51
C LEU A 121 20.94 0.59 -13.24
N SER A 122 20.44 -0.57 -12.77
CA SER A 122 20.96 -1.19 -11.55
C SER A 122 22.44 -1.56 -11.69
N ARG A 123 22.87 -2.03 -12.87
CA ARG A 123 24.28 -2.31 -13.14
C ARG A 123 25.13 -1.05 -13.03
N GLU A 124 24.71 0.04 -13.66
CA GLU A 124 25.43 1.32 -13.60
C GLU A 124 25.56 1.84 -12.15
N LEU A 125 24.48 1.78 -11.37
CA LEU A 125 24.49 2.20 -9.97
C LEU A 125 25.44 1.36 -9.12
N VAL A 126 25.45 0.04 -9.34
CA VAL A 126 26.36 -0.89 -8.65
C VAL A 126 27.81 -0.69 -9.08
N ASP A 127 28.08 -0.49 -10.37
CA ASP A 127 29.44 -0.25 -10.88
C ASP A 127 30.01 1.04 -10.29
N ARG A 128 29.20 2.11 -10.17
CA ARG A 128 29.59 3.34 -9.47
C ARG A 128 29.87 3.11 -7.98
N ALA A 129 28.98 2.40 -7.29
CA ALA A 129 29.16 2.04 -5.89
C ALA A 129 30.45 1.25 -5.64
N MET A 130 30.80 0.34 -6.55
CA MET A 130 32.03 -0.43 -6.48
C MET A 130 33.27 0.44 -6.66
N ALA A 131 33.24 1.39 -7.60
CA ALA A 131 34.34 2.33 -7.80
C ALA A 131 34.57 3.24 -6.58
N ASP A 132 33.49 3.66 -5.92
CA ASP A 132 33.54 4.49 -4.71
C ASP A 132 33.86 3.69 -3.43
N GLY A 133 33.77 2.36 -3.50
CA GLY A 133 34.00 1.44 -2.37
C GLY A 133 32.92 1.46 -1.28
N ARG A 134 31.83 2.23 -1.48
CA ARG A 134 30.72 2.37 -0.54
C ARG A 134 29.45 2.86 -1.24
N ILE A 135 28.29 2.53 -0.68
CA ILE A 135 26.99 3.04 -1.13
C ILE A 135 26.01 3.11 0.04
N ASP A 136 25.21 4.17 0.08
CA ASP A 136 23.92 4.15 0.77
C ASP A 136 22.93 3.42 -0.13
N ALA A 137 22.52 2.20 0.23
CA ALA A 137 21.65 1.38 -0.61
C ALA A 137 20.25 2.00 -0.83
N VAL A 138 19.80 2.88 0.05
CA VAL A 138 18.52 3.58 -0.12
C VAL A 138 18.70 4.70 -1.14
N ALA A 139 19.62 5.62 -0.88
CA ALA A 139 19.81 6.80 -1.71
C ALA A 139 20.46 6.49 -3.07
N GLY A 140 21.37 5.52 -3.11
CA GLY A 140 22.16 5.16 -4.28
C GLY A 140 21.57 4.02 -5.12
N LEU A 141 20.55 3.31 -4.64
CA LEU A 141 19.94 2.20 -5.39
C LEU A 141 18.41 2.23 -5.34
N ALA A 142 17.81 2.07 -4.17
CA ALA A 142 16.36 1.89 -4.05
C ALA A 142 15.56 3.10 -4.57
N VAL A 143 15.99 4.32 -4.24
CA VAL A 143 15.37 5.56 -4.72
C VAL A 143 15.53 5.67 -6.25
N PRO A 144 16.74 5.69 -6.83
CA PRO A 144 16.91 5.77 -8.29
C PRO A 144 16.10 4.73 -9.07
N VAL A 145 16.12 3.47 -8.64
CA VAL A 145 15.39 2.37 -9.30
C VAL A 145 13.88 2.61 -9.28
N SER A 146 13.33 3.02 -8.14
CA SER A 146 11.88 3.22 -7.98
C SER A 146 11.39 4.41 -8.80
N PHE A 147 12.14 5.52 -8.81
CA PHE A 147 11.76 6.72 -9.56
C PHE A 147 11.97 6.56 -11.06
N TRP A 148 13.00 5.85 -11.51
CA TRP A 148 13.13 5.49 -12.91
C TRP A 148 11.91 4.69 -13.38
N LEU A 149 11.53 3.63 -12.63
CA LEU A 149 10.37 2.82 -13.00
C LEU A 149 9.07 3.64 -13.04
N LEU A 150 8.88 4.56 -12.09
CA LEU A 150 7.72 5.43 -12.06
C LEU A 150 7.66 6.36 -13.27
N GLN A 151 8.79 6.96 -13.67
CA GLN A 151 8.88 7.80 -14.87
C GLN A 151 8.51 7.03 -16.13
N GLU A 152 9.06 5.81 -16.28
CA GLU A 152 8.80 4.95 -17.43
C GLU A 152 7.33 4.51 -17.52
N ILE A 153 6.71 4.17 -16.39
CA ILE A 153 5.30 3.76 -16.36
C ILE A 153 4.37 4.95 -16.62
N MET A 154 4.67 6.12 -16.06
CA MET A 154 3.82 7.30 -16.15
C MET A 154 4.05 8.12 -17.42
N GLY A 155 5.19 7.95 -18.09
CA GLY A 155 5.59 8.76 -19.23
C GLY A 155 5.86 10.22 -18.85
N ILE A 156 6.35 10.47 -17.63
CA ILE A 156 6.65 11.81 -17.10
C ILE A 156 8.11 11.89 -16.67
N GLU A 157 8.65 13.11 -16.66
CA GLU A 157 9.93 13.41 -16.06
C GLU A 157 9.73 13.80 -14.58
N ILE A 158 10.56 13.27 -13.69
CA ILE A 158 10.55 13.60 -12.26
C ILE A 158 11.86 14.32 -11.95
N GLU A 159 11.81 15.65 -11.95
CA GLU A 159 12.97 16.52 -11.74
C GLU A 159 13.60 16.33 -10.34
N ASP A 160 12.75 16.16 -9.31
CA ASP A 160 13.21 15.92 -7.94
C ASP A 160 12.51 14.69 -7.30
N PRO A 161 13.16 13.51 -7.37
CA PRO A 161 12.72 12.30 -6.68
C PRO A 161 12.51 12.48 -5.18
N TRP A 162 13.31 13.31 -4.51
CA TRP A 162 13.23 13.48 -3.06
C TRP A 162 12.08 14.39 -2.65
N ALA A 163 11.79 15.44 -3.43
CA ALA A 163 10.57 16.23 -3.25
C ALA A 163 9.33 15.34 -3.40
N LEU A 164 9.26 14.51 -4.45
CA LEU A 164 8.13 13.62 -4.65
C LEU A 164 8.04 12.55 -3.56
N LYS A 165 9.17 11.99 -3.09
CA LYS A 165 9.21 11.09 -1.92
C LYS A 165 8.65 11.78 -0.66
N SER A 166 9.03 13.03 -0.42
CA SER A 166 8.57 13.80 0.74
C SER A 166 7.06 14.05 0.69
N VAL A 167 6.54 14.49 -0.45
CA VAL A 167 5.09 14.69 -0.66
C VAL A 167 4.35 13.38 -0.48
N THR A 168 4.76 12.31 -1.16
CA THR A 168 4.09 11.00 -1.07
C THR A 168 4.16 10.39 0.33
N SER A 169 5.25 10.58 1.08
CA SER A 169 5.35 10.14 2.47
C SER A 169 4.36 10.88 3.39
N ARG A 170 4.15 12.18 3.15
CA ARG A 170 3.13 12.96 3.86
C ARG A 170 1.73 12.50 3.48
N MET A 171 1.46 12.31 2.18
CA MET A 171 0.19 11.74 1.70
C MET A 171 -0.08 10.36 2.31
N ALA A 172 0.93 9.49 2.45
CA ALA A 172 0.81 8.17 3.07
C ALA A 172 0.24 8.24 4.49
N GLY A 173 0.59 9.28 5.26
CA GLY A 173 0.05 9.52 6.59
C GLY A 173 -1.47 9.82 6.60
N ALA A 174 -2.04 10.31 5.50
CA ALA A 174 -3.49 10.45 5.37
C ALA A 174 -4.21 9.09 5.20
N PHE A 175 -3.48 8.05 4.78
CA PHE A 175 -3.99 6.69 4.59
C PHE A 175 -3.66 5.75 5.76
N ASP A 176 -2.96 6.22 6.80
CA ASP A 176 -2.64 5.39 7.95
C ASP A 176 -3.92 5.15 8.79
N LEU A 177 -4.32 3.89 8.89
CA LEU A 177 -5.54 3.45 9.58
C LEU A 177 -5.33 3.27 11.09
N ARG A 178 -4.21 3.75 11.63
CA ARG A 178 -3.93 3.70 13.06
C ARG A 178 -4.80 4.70 13.82
N THR A 179 -5.39 4.23 14.90
CA THR A 179 -6.45 4.86 15.71
C THR A 179 -6.24 6.35 16.02
N ASP A 180 -7.37 7.07 16.05
CA ASP A 180 -7.58 8.53 16.16
C ASP A 180 -7.03 9.38 15.00
N GLN A 181 -7.92 9.84 14.11
CA GLN A 181 -7.63 10.92 13.15
C GLN A 181 -7.11 12.19 13.86
N PRO A 182 -6.39 13.06 13.15
CA PRO A 182 -5.04 12.89 12.63
C PRO A 182 -4.01 13.54 13.58
N PRO A 183 -2.77 13.02 13.71
CA PRO A 183 -1.66 13.89 14.11
C PRO A 183 -1.64 15.10 13.15
N ALA A 184 -1.22 16.29 13.60
CA ALA A 184 -1.17 17.51 12.77
C ALA A 184 -0.55 17.30 11.36
N ALA A 185 0.33 16.30 11.21
CA ALA A 185 0.87 15.81 9.94
C ALA A 185 -0.18 15.33 8.92
N SER A 186 -1.26 14.68 9.36
CA SER A 186 -2.33 14.22 8.46
C SER A 186 -3.28 15.37 8.09
N ALA A 187 -3.55 16.37 8.95
CA ALA A 187 -4.25 17.59 8.51
C ALA A 187 -3.49 18.37 7.41
N ALA A 188 -2.15 18.45 7.51
CA ALA A 188 -1.31 19.05 6.47
C ALA A 188 -1.32 18.23 5.18
N ALA A 189 -1.19 16.89 5.28
CA ALA A 189 -1.29 15.99 4.13
C ALA A 189 -2.66 16.07 3.44
N TYR A 190 -3.73 16.21 4.21
CA TYR A 190 -5.09 16.42 3.73
C TYR A 190 -5.21 17.74 2.94
N GLY A 191 -4.61 18.83 3.45
CA GLY A 191 -4.59 20.13 2.77
C GLY A 191 -3.83 20.09 1.43
N GLU A 192 -2.69 19.42 1.38
CA GLU A 192 -1.88 19.27 0.16
C GLU A 192 -2.55 18.39 -0.90
N CYS A 193 -3.11 17.25 -0.50
CA CYS A 193 -3.86 16.41 -1.42
C CYS A 193 -5.05 17.15 -2.04
N ARG A 194 -5.74 18.01 -1.28
CA ARG A 194 -6.84 18.83 -1.82
C ARG A 194 -6.34 19.82 -2.86
N ALA A 195 -5.20 20.48 -2.61
CA ALA A 195 -4.59 21.42 -3.55
C ALA A 195 -4.12 20.77 -4.86
N PHE A 196 -3.91 19.45 -4.89
CA PHE A 196 -3.54 18.71 -6.10
C PHE A 196 -4.75 18.34 -6.99
N VAL A 197 -5.97 18.41 -6.45
CA VAL A 197 -7.20 17.97 -7.13
C VAL A 197 -8.02 19.13 -7.68
N GLU A 198 -7.85 20.32 -7.10
CA GLU A 198 -8.42 21.59 -7.55
C GLU A 198 -7.55 22.22 -8.66
#